data_AF-A0AB33A6M1-F1
#
_entry.id   AF-A0AB33A6M1-F1
#
_cell.length_a   1.000
_cell.length_b   1.000
_cell.length_c   1.000
_cell.angle_alpha   90.00
_cell.angle_beta   90.00
_cell.angle_gamma   90.00
#
_symmetry.space_group_name_H-M   'P 1'
#
loop_
_entity.id
_entity.type
_entity.pdbx_description
1 polymer ?
#
loop_
_entity_poly.entity_id
_entity_poly.type
_entity_poly.pdbx_seq_one_letter_code
_entity_poly.pdbx_strand_id
1 'polypeptide(L)'
;MSFRTAYGNTVSENGWRMCNRDECDIVRIPELYLVDTAPLRKGAPLTILGAWLYWYDRNVEEITSPVWGWSATNDVANSNHLAGTAVDVMAPKYPWQRYTMDAATQAKVRKGLALFEGSVFWGRDWSRPDEMHYQMAWPEGDKRNDAFADKLRGGYLGIYAPAQPPAVDPIALHQKFVKEAPDRKLLEYIAEQLGPGHPDWASKGMTLRDKVWSK
;
A
#
# COMPACT_ATOMS: atom_id res chain seq x y z
N MET A 1 17.79 18.59 -5.10
CA MET A 1 16.40 18.86 -5.51
C MET A 1 16.47 19.93 -6.59
N SER A 2 16.40 19.51 -7.86
CA SER A 2 16.55 20.38 -9.01
C SER A 2 15.46 20.18 -10.08
N PHE A 3 14.88 21.31 -10.51
CA PHE A 3 13.91 21.41 -11.60
C PHE A 3 14.59 21.85 -12.89
N ARG A 4 13.99 21.52 -14.04
CA ARG A 4 14.57 21.80 -15.35
C ARG A 4 13.54 22.35 -16.33
N THR A 5 14.02 22.92 -17.43
CA THR A 5 13.20 23.14 -18.63
C THR A 5 13.48 21.99 -19.60
N ALA A 6 12.44 21.30 -20.06
CA ALA A 6 12.54 20.20 -21.04
C ALA A 6 11.71 20.57 -22.27
N TYR A 7 12.33 20.57 -23.45
CA TYR A 7 11.66 20.92 -24.71
C TYR A 7 10.91 22.28 -24.67
N GLY A 8 11.44 23.25 -23.92
CA GLY A 8 10.81 24.56 -23.71
C GLY A 8 9.73 24.61 -22.62
N ASN A 9 9.40 23.47 -21.98
CA ASN A 9 8.40 23.39 -20.92
C ASN A 9 9.05 23.30 -19.54
N THR A 10 8.53 24.08 -18.59
CA THR A 10 8.87 23.97 -17.15
C THR A 10 7.88 23.10 -16.37
N VAL A 11 6.73 22.79 -16.96
CA VAL A 11 5.62 22.04 -16.37
C VAL A 11 5.12 21.00 -17.37
N SER A 12 4.81 19.79 -16.91
CA SER A 12 4.23 18.70 -17.69
C SER A 12 2.74 18.89 -17.95
N GLU A 13 2.16 18.05 -18.79
CA GLU A 13 0.74 18.05 -19.14
C GLU A 13 -0.16 18.03 -17.89
N ASN A 14 0.16 17.20 -16.90
CA ASN A 14 -0.65 17.08 -15.68
C ASN A 14 -0.33 18.16 -14.62
N GLY A 15 0.41 19.22 -14.97
CA GLY A 15 0.63 20.36 -14.09
C GLY A 15 1.74 20.17 -13.05
N TRP A 16 2.69 19.26 -13.28
CA TRP A 16 3.84 19.06 -12.40
C TRP A 16 5.10 19.68 -12.99
N ARG A 17 5.91 20.35 -12.16
CA ARG A 17 7.20 20.91 -12.59
C ARG A 17 8.11 19.79 -13.12
N MET A 18 8.72 20.05 -14.28
CA MET A 18 9.71 19.16 -14.88
C MET A 18 10.93 19.05 -13.98
N CYS A 19 11.40 17.84 -13.74
CA CYS A 19 12.42 17.57 -12.74
C CYS A 19 13.63 16.81 -13.31
N ASN A 20 14.76 16.94 -12.62
CA ASN A 20 15.91 16.08 -12.83
C ASN A 20 15.78 14.80 -11.99
N ARG A 21 16.61 13.80 -12.28
CA ARG A 21 16.60 12.50 -11.59
C ARG A 21 16.76 12.60 -10.07
N ASP A 22 17.42 13.65 -9.55
CA ASP A 22 17.65 13.84 -8.12
C ASP A 22 16.37 14.20 -7.33
N GLU A 23 15.29 14.57 -8.03
CA GLU A 23 13.92 14.72 -7.50
C GLU A 23 13.15 13.40 -7.41
N CYS A 24 13.69 12.34 -8.00
CA CYS A 24 13.05 11.03 -8.03
C CYS A 24 13.68 10.07 -7.02
N ASP A 25 12.91 9.04 -6.66
CA ASP A 25 13.38 7.88 -5.94
C ASP A 25 12.73 6.62 -6.52
N ILE A 26 13.14 5.45 -6.04
CA ILE A 26 12.62 4.15 -6.43
C ILE A 26 11.61 3.66 -5.40
N VAL A 27 10.54 3.01 -5.87
CA VAL A 27 9.54 2.35 -5.03
C VAL A 27 10.18 1.17 -4.30
N ARG A 28 10.04 1.11 -2.98
CA ARG A 28 10.57 0.02 -2.13
C ARG A 28 9.44 -0.58 -1.31
N ILE A 29 8.59 -1.35 -1.97
CA ILE A 29 7.55 -2.15 -1.32
C ILE A 29 8.01 -3.61 -1.35
N PRO A 30 7.98 -4.35 -0.22
CA PRO A 30 8.32 -5.76 -0.22
C PRO A 30 7.52 -6.54 -1.26
N GLU A 31 8.16 -7.52 -1.90
CA GLU A 31 7.53 -8.41 -2.89
C GLU A 31 6.93 -7.68 -4.13
N LEU A 32 7.41 -6.47 -4.43
CA LEU A 32 7.17 -5.79 -5.70
C LEU A 32 8.49 -5.72 -6.48
N TYR A 33 8.55 -6.43 -7.59
CA TYR A 33 9.75 -6.56 -8.43
C TYR A 33 9.59 -5.75 -9.73
N LEU A 34 10.69 -5.55 -10.46
CA LEU A 34 10.72 -4.86 -11.77
C LEU A 34 10.28 -3.39 -11.78
N VAL A 35 10.12 -2.80 -10.59
CA VAL A 35 9.82 -1.36 -10.40
C VAL A 35 11.07 -0.53 -10.07
N ASP A 36 12.22 -1.19 -9.88
CA ASP A 36 13.51 -0.54 -9.62
C ASP A 36 14.04 0.24 -10.83
N THR A 37 13.48 -0.02 -12.01
CA THR A 37 13.72 0.71 -13.26
C THR A 37 12.83 1.95 -13.44
N ALA A 38 11.89 2.20 -12.53
CA ALA A 38 10.91 3.27 -12.64
C ALA A 38 11.10 4.35 -11.54
N PRO A 39 12.00 5.33 -11.74
CA PRO A 39 12.11 6.43 -10.80
C PRO A 39 10.85 7.27 -10.81
N LEU A 40 10.34 7.60 -9.63
CA LEU A 40 9.17 8.44 -9.46
C LEU A 40 9.51 9.63 -8.59
N ARG A 41 8.87 10.76 -8.89
CA ARG A 41 9.04 12.00 -8.14
C ARG A 41 8.72 11.77 -6.66
N LYS A 42 9.64 12.21 -5.80
CA LYS A 42 9.50 12.11 -4.34
C LYS A 42 8.20 12.79 -3.87
N GLY A 43 7.72 12.36 -2.72
CA GLY A 43 6.46 12.85 -2.14
C GLY A 43 5.26 12.02 -2.59
N ALA A 44 4.14 12.68 -2.87
CA ALA A 44 2.89 12.02 -3.22
C ALA A 44 2.99 11.10 -4.46
N PRO A 45 3.68 11.45 -5.57
CA PRO A 45 3.77 10.57 -6.74
C PRO A 45 4.43 9.22 -6.43
N LEU A 46 5.58 9.23 -5.74
CA LEU A 46 6.27 8.00 -5.32
C LEU A 46 5.37 7.09 -4.49
N THR A 47 4.58 7.65 -3.56
CA THR A 47 3.68 6.86 -2.70
C THR A 47 2.44 6.36 -3.44
N ILE A 48 1.79 7.21 -4.23
CA ILE A 48 0.54 6.86 -4.90
C ILE A 48 0.81 5.92 -6.08
N LEU A 49 1.74 6.27 -6.96
CA LEU A 49 2.07 5.42 -8.11
C LEU A 49 2.81 4.15 -7.68
N GLY A 50 3.60 4.18 -6.60
CA GLY A 50 4.16 2.95 -6.02
C GLY A 50 3.07 2.00 -5.49
N ALA A 51 2.05 2.52 -4.82
CA ALA A 51 0.91 1.73 -4.39
C ALA A 51 0.09 1.22 -5.57
N TRP A 52 -0.05 2.03 -6.63
CA TRP A 52 -0.71 1.62 -7.86
C TRP A 52 -0.03 0.41 -8.49
N LEU A 53 1.31 0.43 -8.62
CA LEU A 53 2.08 -0.68 -9.14
C LEU A 53 1.90 -1.96 -8.30
N TYR A 54 1.96 -1.84 -6.98
CA TYR A 54 1.70 -2.96 -6.07
C TYR A 54 0.29 -3.54 -6.23
N TRP A 55 -0.71 -2.67 -6.34
CA TRP A 55 -2.09 -3.08 -6.51
C TRP A 55 -2.32 -3.74 -7.88
N TYR A 56 -1.76 -3.15 -8.93
CA TYR A 56 -1.83 -3.67 -10.30
C TYR A 56 -1.29 -5.09 -10.37
N ASP A 57 -0.07 -5.30 -9.88
CA ASP A 57 0.65 -6.57 -9.89
C ASP A 57 -0.17 -7.72 -9.27
N ARG A 58 -0.89 -7.43 -8.18
CA ARG A 58 -1.65 -8.44 -7.43
C ARG A 58 -3.10 -8.61 -7.87
N ASN A 59 -3.71 -7.56 -8.43
CA ASN A 59 -5.16 -7.52 -8.62
C ASN A 59 -5.59 -7.36 -10.09
N VAL A 60 -4.71 -6.85 -10.95
CA VAL A 60 -4.93 -6.77 -12.40
C VAL A 60 -4.29 -7.99 -13.05
N GLU A 61 -2.96 -8.03 -12.99
CA GLU A 61 -2.10 -9.10 -13.48
C GLU A 61 -0.67 -8.86 -12.97
N GLU A 62 0.12 -9.93 -12.91
CA GLU A 62 1.53 -9.87 -12.51
C GLU A 62 2.35 -9.01 -13.49
N ILE A 63 3.17 -8.11 -12.96
CA ILE A 63 4.11 -7.31 -13.73
C ILE A 63 5.29 -8.21 -14.13
N THR A 64 5.38 -8.52 -15.42
CA THR A 64 6.40 -9.44 -15.98
C THR A 64 7.45 -8.73 -16.84
N SER A 65 7.43 -7.40 -16.90
CA SER A 65 8.44 -6.60 -17.61
C SER A 65 8.81 -5.34 -16.81
N PRO A 66 10.01 -4.78 -17.01
CA PRO A 66 10.44 -3.56 -16.34
C PRO A 66 9.45 -2.42 -16.54
N VAL A 67 9.07 -1.77 -15.44
CA VAL A 67 8.21 -0.58 -15.46
C VAL A 67 9.04 0.62 -15.89
N TRP A 68 8.45 1.50 -16.72
CA TRP A 68 9.12 2.74 -17.14
C TRP A 68 8.60 3.90 -16.29
N GLY A 69 9.52 4.66 -15.69
CA GLY A 69 9.20 5.83 -14.86
C GLY A 69 9.79 7.11 -15.45
N TRP A 70 10.34 7.96 -14.60
CA TRP A 70 10.99 9.21 -15.01
C TRP A 70 12.01 9.00 -16.13
N SER A 71 12.00 9.90 -17.11
CA SER A 71 12.95 9.90 -18.22
C SER A 71 13.58 11.28 -18.43
N ALA A 72 14.85 11.29 -18.83
CA ALA A 72 15.56 12.53 -19.19
C ALA A 72 15.04 13.12 -20.50
N THR A 73 14.63 12.26 -21.42
CA THR A 73 14.08 12.60 -22.75
C THR A 73 12.77 11.84 -22.98
N ASN A 74 11.92 12.37 -23.85
CA ASN A 74 10.66 11.73 -24.20
C ASN A 74 10.20 12.17 -25.61
N ASP A 75 9.40 11.36 -26.28
CA ASP A 75 8.82 11.69 -27.58
C ASP A 75 7.69 12.72 -27.47
N VAL A 76 7.14 12.90 -26.27
CA VAL A 76 6.13 13.94 -25.95
C VAL A 76 6.78 15.05 -25.12
N ALA A 77 6.85 16.25 -25.68
CA ALA A 77 7.59 17.39 -25.14
C ALA A 77 7.16 17.83 -23.72
N ASN A 78 5.89 17.63 -23.38
CA ASN A 78 5.31 17.91 -22.06
C ASN A 78 4.92 16.63 -21.29
N SER A 79 5.53 15.49 -21.60
CA SER A 79 5.25 14.20 -20.95
C SER A 79 5.36 14.24 -19.43
N ASN A 80 4.47 13.50 -18.76
CA ASN A 80 4.48 13.35 -17.31
C ASN A 80 5.64 12.46 -16.81
N HIS A 81 6.30 11.70 -17.69
CA HIS A 81 7.56 11.02 -17.38
C HIS A 81 8.70 12.03 -17.14
N LEU A 82 8.69 13.19 -17.81
CA LEU A 82 9.73 14.23 -17.61
C LEU A 82 9.63 14.89 -16.22
N ALA A 83 8.47 14.80 -15.58
CA ALA A 83 8.20 15.26 -14.21
C ALA A 83 8.22 14.10 -13.18
N GLY A 84 8.41 12.85 -13.60
CA GLY A 84 8.44 11.69 -12.72
C GLY A 84 7.08 11.36 -12.10
N THR A 85 5.99 11.71 -12.77
CA THR A 85 4.62 11.53 -12.27
C THR A 85 3.77 10.62 -13.16
N ALA A 86 4.43 9.75 -13.93
CA ALA A 86 3.83 8.72 -14.73
C ALA A 86 4.64 7.42 -14.68
N VAL A 87 3.95 6.31 -14.93
CA VAL A 87 4.52 4.97 -15.09
C VAL A 87 3.90 4.28 -16.29
N ASP A 88 4.72 3.57 -17.06
CA ASP A 88 4.24 2.62 -18.06
C ASP A 88 4.41 1.20 -17.54
N VAL A 89 3.29 0.49 -17.46
CA VAL A 89 3.21 -0.87 -16.93
C VAL A 89 2.98 -1.83 -18.08
N MET A 90 3.79 -2.89 -18.15
CA MET A 90 3.65 -3.92 -19.19
C MET A 90 3.77 -3.38 -20.63
N ALA A 91 4.62 -2.37 -20.85
CA ALA A 91 4.77 -1.67 -22.12
C ALA A 91 4.95 -2.57 -23.36
N PRO A 92 5.75 -3.67 -23.32
CA PRO A 92 5.84 -4.59 -24.46
C PRO A 92 4.53 -5.31 -24.81
N LYS A 93 3.65 -5.51 -23.83
CA LYS A 93 2.35 -6.17 -23.99
C LYS A 93 1.26 -5.18 -24.43
N TYR A 94 1.32 -3.93 -23.96
CA TYR A 94 0.34 -2.88 -24.20
C TYR A 94 0.96 -1.70 -24.97
N PRO A 95 1.23 -1.86 -26.28
CA PRO A 95 1.93 -0.87 -27.06
C PRO A 95 1.12 0.44 -27.21
N TRP A 96 1.84 1.56 -27.16
CA TRP A 96 1.27 2.89 -27.33
C TRP A 96 0.38 3.02 -28.58
N GLN A 97 -0.75 3.73 -28.44
CA GLN A 97 -1.74 3.99 -29.50
C GLN A 97 -2.53 2.78 -29.99
N ARG A 98 -2.58 1.69 -29.21
CA ARG A 98 -3.36 0.51 -29.55
C ARG A 98 -4.23 0.10 -28.38
N TYR A 99 -5.42 -0.39 -28.70
CA TYR A 99 -6.25 -1.11 -27.75
C TYR A 99 -5.98 -2.61 -27.89
N THR A 100 -5.36 -3.19 -26.87
CA THR A 100 -4.91 -4.57 -26.81
C THR A 100 -5.30 -5.27 -25.52
N MET A 101 -5.58 -4.53 -24.46
CA MET A 101 -6.05 -5.04 -23.17
C MET A 101 -7.47 -5.57 -23.30
N ASP A 102 -7.70 -6.81 -22.87
CA ASP A 102 -9.04 -7.43 -22.88
C ASP A 102 -9.99 -6.79 -21.86
N ALA A 103 -11.30 -7.01 -22.03
CA ALA A 103 -12.32 -6.40 -21.19
C ALA A 103 -12.24 -6.80 -19.70
N ALA A 104 -11.77 -8.02 -19.40
CA ALA A 104 -11.65 -8.50 -18.03
C ALA A 104 -10.50 -7.79 -17.29
N THR A 105 -9.37 -7.60 -17.97
CA THR A 105 -8.21 -6.86 -17.48
C THR A 105 -8.57 -5.39 -17.31
N GLN A 106 -9.27 -4.80 -18.28
CA GLN A 106 -9.80 -3.44 -18.15
C GLN A 106 -10.70 -3.29 -16.91
N ALA A 107 -11.61 -4.24 -16.66
CA ALA A 107 -12.50 -4.18 -15.50
C ALA A 107 -11.73 -4.19 -14.16
N LYS A 108 -10.64 -4.97 -14.08
CA LYS A 108 -9.74 -4.95 -12.91
C LYS A 108 -9.05 -3.60 -12.77
N VAL A 109 -8.50 -3.03 -13.85
CA VAL A 109 -7.91 -1.69 -13.83
C VAL A 109 -8.92 -0.65 -13.33
N ARG A 110 -10.15 -0.66 -13.85
CA ARG A 110 -11.22 0.26 -13.41
C ARG A 110 -11.55 0.14 -11.93
N LYS A 111 -11.61 -1.10 -11.41
CA LYS A 111 -11.80 -1.34 -9.97
C LYS A 111 -10.68 -0.69 -9.15
N GLY A 112 -9.43 -0.83 -9.60
CA GLY A 112 -8.27 -0.19 -8.99
C GLY A 112 -8.40 1.33 -9.01
N LEU A 113 -8.65 1.92 -10.17
CA LEU A 113 -8.78 3.38 -10.30
C LEU A 113 -9.87 3.96 -9.39
N ALA A 114 -10.97 3.22 -9.19
CA ALA A 114 -12.02 3.60 -8.24
C ALA A 114 -11.53 3.57 -6.78
N LEU A 115 -10.77 2.54 -6.38
CA LEU A 115 -10.13 2.45 -5.06
C LEU A 115 -9.07 3.54 -4.84
N PHE A 116 -8.48 4.04 -5.92
CA PHE A 116 -7.51 5.14 -5.88
C PHE A 116 -8.17 6.52 -5.86
N GLU A 117 -9.50 6.59 -5.76
CA GLU A 117 -10.27 7.81 -5.48
C GLU A 117 -9.97 8.97 -6.44
N GLY A 118 -9.67 8.62 -7.70
CA GLY A 118 -9.34 9.59 -8.74
C GLY A 118 -7.94 10.20 -8.64
N SER A 119 -7.05 9.65 -7.81
CA SER A 119 -5.64 10.09 -7.70
C SER A 119 -4.76 9.61 -8.87
N VAL A 120 -5.17 8.53 -9.55
CA VAL A 120 -4.50 7.96 -10.71
C VAL A 120 -5.39 8.09 -11.94
N PHE A 121 -4.81 8.57 -13.04
CA PHE A 121 -5.43 8.62 -14.36
C PHE A 121 -4.83 7.53 -15.26
N TRP A 122 -5.65 6.99 -16.16
CA TRP A 122 -5.24 5.94 -17.10
C TRP A 122 -5.26 6.46 -18.54
N GLY A 123 -4.11 6.36 -19.22
CA GLY A 123 -3.90 6.85 -20.58
C GLY A 123 -4.81 6.21 -21.64
N ARG A 124 -5.44 5.07 -21.34
CA ARG A 124 -6.49 4.49 -22.19
C ARG A 124 -7.59 5.48 -22.52
N ASP A 125 -7.92 6.38 -21.60
CA ASP A 125 -9.05 7.31 -21.73
C ASP A 125 -8.76 8.53 -22.60
N TRP A 126 -7.53 8.68 -23.07
CA TRP A 126 -7.21 9.70 -24.07
C TRP A 126 -7.78 9.37 -25.44
N SER A 127 -7.94 10.40 -26.27
CA SER A 127 -8.29 10.24 -27.69
C SER A 127 -7.23 9.44 -28.45
N ARG A 128 -5.96 9.58 -28.05
CA ARG A 128 -4.83 8.76 -28.48
C ARG A 128 -4.53 7.76 -27.35
N PRO A 129 -5.01 6.52 -27.44
CA PRO A 129 -5.04 5.64 -26.30
C PRO A 129 -3.65 5.16 -25.89
N ASP A 130 -3.47 5.01 -24.59
CA ASP A 130 -2.24 4.50 -24.01
C ASP A 130 -2.53 3.56 -22.83
N GLU A 131 -2.67 2.26 -23.13
CA GLU A 131 -3.11 1.27 -22.13
C GLU A 131 -2.05 0.96 -21.06
N MET A 132 -0.76 1.13 -21.38
CA MET A 132 0.33 0.95 -20.41
C MET A 132 0.47 2.13 -19.44
N HIS A 133 0.01 3.33 -19.84
CA HIS A 133 0.34 4.58 -19.17
C HIS A 133 -0.59 4.92 -18.01
N TYR A 134 -0.02 5.16 -16.83
CA TYR A 134 -0.72 5.64 -15.64
C TYR A 134 -0.01 6.86 -15.05
N GLN A 135 -0.76 7.82 -14.55
CA GLN A 135 -0.18 9.07 -14.02
C GLN A 135 -0.94 9.67 -12.86
N MET A 136 -0.29 10.60 -12.16
CA MET A 136 -0.97 11.47 -11.21
C MET A 136 -2.08 12.26 -11.90
N ALA A 137 -3.29 12.21 -11.34
CA ALA A 137 -4.47 12.86 -11.92
C ALA A 137 -4.61 14.34 -11.53
N TRP A 138 -4.04 14.75 -10.39
CA TRP A 138 -4.14 16.12 -9.89
C TRP A 138 -2.82 16.88 -10.05
N PRO A 139 -2.87 18.20 -10.28
CA PRO A 139 -1.67 19.01 -10.47
C PRO A 139 -0.83 19.12 -9.19
N GLU A 140 0.41 19.54 -9.36
CA GLU A 140 1.33 19.74 -8.25
C GLU A 140 0.76 20.76 -7.24
N GLY A 141 0.83 20.43 -5.95
CA GLY A 141 0.32 21.27 -4.87
C GLY A 141 -1.17 21.10 -4.57
N ASP A 142 -1.91 20.27 -5.32
CA ASP A 142 -3.27 19.90 -4.94
C ASP A 142 -3.25 19.08 -3.64
N LYS A 143 -3.98 19.55 -2.63
CA LYS A 143 -4.03 18.95 -1.29
C LYS A 143 -4.51 17.50 -1.27
N ARG A 144 -5.26 17.09 -2.30
CA ARG A 144 -5.75 15.71 -2.43
C ARG A 144 -4.61 14.72 -2.65
N ASN A 145 -3.51 15.14 -3.30
CA ASN A 145 -2.33 14.30 -3.48
C ASN A 145 -1.76 13.88 -2.12
N ASP A 146 -1.52 14.85 -1.24
CA ASP A 146 -0.94 14.59 0.08
C ASP A 146 -1.92 13.82 0.97
N ALA A 147 -3.20 14.20 0.97
CA ALA A 147 -4.24 13.52 1.74
C ALA A 147 -4.37 12.03 1.36
N PHE A 148 -4.34 11.70 0.06
CA PHE A 148 -4.43 10.31 -0.38
C PHE A 148 -3.13 9.53 -0.13
N ALA A 149 -1.97 10.16 -0.30
CA ALA A 149 -0.68 9.55 0.06
C ALA A 149 -0.62 9.22 1.57
N ASP A 150 -1.09 10.12 2.42
CA ASP A 150 -1.14 9.89 3.87
C ASP A 150 -2.16 8.80 4.24
N LYS A 151 -3.30 8.74 3.56
CA LYS A 151 -4.28 7.67 3.71
C LYS A 151 -3.67 6.29 3.40
N LEU A 152 -2.92 6.18 2.30
CA LEU A 152 -2.20 4.95 1.94
C LEU A 152 -1.16 4.56 3.01
N ARG A 153 -0.36 5.52 3.48
CA ARG A 153 0.61 5.29 4.56
C ARG A 153 -0.06 4.92 5.89
N GLY A 154 -1.26 5.44 6.13
CA GLY A 154 -2.13 5.09 7.26
C GLY A 154 -2.73 3.68 7.19
N GLY A 155 -2.40 2.90 6.17
CA GLY A 155 -2.79 1.49 6.04
C GLY A 155 -3.99 1.24 5.13
N TYR A 156 -4.48 2.25 4.42
CA TYR A 156 -5.47 2.04 3.37
C TYR A 156 -4.94 1.05 2.32
N LEU A 157 -5.78 0.08 1.94
CA LEU A 157 -5.43 -1.07 1.10
C LEU A 157 -4.35 -2.01 1.66
N GLY A 158 -3.86 -1.80 2.88
CA GLY A 158 -2.87 -2.66 3.53
C GLY A 158 -1.49 -2.68 2.86
N ILE A 159 -1.18 -1.69 1.99
CA ILE A 159 0.04 -1.69 1.17
C ILE A 159 1.27 -1.24 1.97
N TYR A 160 1.13 -0.13 2.70
CA TYR A 160 2.23 0.47 3.48
C TYR A 160 2.11 0.28 4.99
N ALA A 161 1.02 -0.34 5.46
CA ALA A 161 0.88 -0.62 6.88
C ALA A 161 2.07 -1.50 7.32
N PRO A 162 2.67 -1.23 8.51
CA PRO A 162 3.64 -2.15 9.07
C PRO A 162 2.99 -3.53 9.20
N ALA A 163 3.77 -4.59 8.95
CA ALA A 163 3.31 -5.96 9.15
C ALA A 163 2.56 -6.03 10.47
N GLN A 164 1.29 -6.47 10.44
CA GLN A 164 0.58 -6.74 11.68
C GLN A 164 1.51 -7.63 12.52
N PRO A 165 1.67 -7.32 13.83
CA PRO A 165 2.34 -8.26 14.72
C PRO A 165 1.73 -9.64 14.43
N PRO A 166 2.56 -10.70 14.30
CA PRO A 166 2.04 -12.03 14.00
C PRO A 166 0.86 -12.28 14.94
N ALA A 167 -0.27 -12.71 14.37
CA ALA A 167 -1.46 -12.98 15.15
C ALA A 167 -1.05 -13.79 16.37
N VAL A 168 -1.23 -13.21 17.55
CA VAL A 168 -0.79 -13.86 18.79
C VAL A 168 -1.67 -15.09 18.92
N ASP A 169 -1.09 -16.28 18.73
CA ASP A 169 -1.82 -17.52 18.92
C ASP A 169 -2.33 -17.53 20.37
N PRO A 170 -3.66 -17.46 20.60
CA PRO A 170 -4.21 -17.41 21.94
C PRO A 170 -3.80 -18.63 22.78
N ILE A 171 -3.57 -19.77 22.12
CA ILE A 171 -3.11 -21.00 22.77
C ILE A 171 -1.66 -20.85 23.19
N ALA A 172 -0.77 -20.39 22.30
CA ALA A 172 0.63 -20.15 22.64
C ALA A 172 0.80 -19.09 23.75
N LEU A 173 -0.02 -18.03 23.72
CA LEU A 173 -0.03 -17.01 24.77
C LEU A 173 -0.47 -17.58 26.12
N HIS A 174 -1.52 -18.40 26.12
CA HIS A 174 -2.00 -19.08 27.31
C HIS A 174 -0.97 -20.08 27.85
N GLN A 175 -0.34 -20.86 26.98
CA GLN A 175 0.73 -21.79 27.36
C GLN A 175 1.93 -21.06 27.97
N LYS A 176 2.32 -19.92 27.40
CA LYS A 176 3.36 -19.06 27.97
C LYS A 176 2.97 -18.53 29.34
N PHE A 177 1.74 -18.02 29.50
CA PHE A 177 1.22 -17.61 30.80
C PHE A 177 1.28 -18.75 31.81
N VAL A 178 0.83 -19.95 31.46
CA VAL A 178 0.85 -21.10 32.37
C VAL A 178 2.28 -21.45 32.80
N LYS A 179 3.25 -21.30 31.91
CA LYS A 179 4.67 -21.61 32.17
C LYS A 179 5.38 -20.55 33.02
N GLU A 180 5.00 -19.29 32.89
CA GLU A 180 5.71 -18.15 33.50
C GLU A 180 5.00 -17.57 34.72
N ALA A 181 3.70 -17.85 34.89
CA ALA A 181 2.92 -17.32 35.99
C ALA A 181 3.38 -17.89 37.34
N PRO A 182 3.48 -17.07 38.40
CA PRO A 182 3.70 -17.58 39.74
C PRO A 182 2.49 -18.41 40.21
N ASP A 183 2.72 -19.40 41.07
CA ASP A 183 1.69 -20.34 41.55
C ASP A 183 0.40 -19.66 42.01
N ARG A 184 0.51 -18.51 42.68
CA ARG A 184 -0.65 -17.72 43.10
C ARG A 184 -1.55 -17.29 41.93
N LYS A 185 -0.95 -16.85 40.82
CA LYS A 185 -1.69 -16.39 39.63
C LYS A 185 -2.34 -17.55 38.89
N LEU A 186 -1.70 -18.72 38.88
CA LEU A 186 -2.30 -19.95 38.36
C LEU A 186 -3.53 -20.36 39.18
N LEU A 187 -3.43 -20.30 40.52
CA LEU A 187 -4.54 -20.62 41.41
C LEU A 187 -5.72 -19.63 41.29
N GLU A 188 -5.44 -18.33 41.15
CA GLU A 188 -6.45 -17.30 40.87
C GLU A 188 -7.18 -17.60 39.56
N TYR A 189 -6.44 -17.89 38.48
CA TYR A 189 -7.01 -18.23 37.18
C TYR A 189 -7.90 -19.48 37.24
N ILE A 190 -7.43 -20.56 37.87
CA ILE A 190 -8.21 -21.80 38.04
C ILE A 190 -9.47 -21.54 38.87
N ALA A 191 -9.39 -20.78 39.96
CA ALA A 191 -10.53 -20.45 40.80
C ALA A 191 -11.59 -19.60 40.06
N GLU A 192 -11.17 -18.73 39.15
CA GLU A 192 -12.10 -17.97 38.30
C GLU A 192 -12.83 -18.86 37.29
N GLN A 193 -12.12 -19.81 36.66
CA GLN A 193 -12.73 -20.74 35.69
C GLN A 193 -13.69 -21.74 36.34
N LEU A 194 -13.40 -22.18 37.57
CA LEU A 194 -14.26 -23.10 38.33
C LEU A 194 -15.51 -22.41 38.92
N GLY A 195 -15.56 -21.07 38.90
CA GLY A 195 -16.67 -20.30 39.45
C GLY A 195 -16.81 -20.43 40.98
N PRO A 196 -17.98 -20.12 41.57
CA PRO A 196 -18.19 -20.18 43.02
C PRO A 196 -18.20 -21.60 43.61
N GLY A 197 -18.06 -22.64 42.80
CA GLY A 197 -18.28 -24.04 43.20
C GLY A 197 -19.77 -24.42 43.21
N HIS A 198 -20.06 -25.71 43.38
CA HIS A 198 -21.44 -26.20 43.44
C HIS A 198 -22.06 -25.90 44.81
N PRO A 199 -23.31 -25.38 44.88
CA PRO A 199 -23.94 -24.97 46.13
C PRO A 199 -24.11 -26.09 47.16
N ASP A 200 -24.17 -27.35 46.71
CA ASP A 200 -24.30 -28.53 47.58
C ASP A 200 -22.97 -29.06 48.14
N TRP A 201 -21.82 -28.44 47.80
CA TRP A 201 -20.54 -28.83 48.37
C TRP A 201 -20.44 -28.35 49.81
N ALA A 202 -20.39 -29.29 50.76
CA ALA A 202 -20.17 -28.99 52.17
C ALA A 202 -18.77 -28.36 52.37
N SER A 203 -18.70 -27.03 52.33
CA SER A 203 -17.48 -26.28 52.63
C SER A 203 -17.06 -26.52 54.09
N LYS A 204 -15.89 -27.14 54.29
CA LYS A 204 -15.28 -27.32 55.63
C LYS A 204 -14.61 -26.03 56.13
N GLY A 205 -15.27 -24.88 55.94
CA GLY A 205 -14.91 -23.61 56.58
C GLY A 205 -14.02 -22.65 55.79
N MET A 206 -13.48 -23.02 54.62
CA MET A 206 -12.81 -22.11 53.67
C MET A 206 -12.79 -22.70 52.26
N THR A 207 -13.26 -21.96 51.26
CA THR A 207 -13.08 -22.32 49.84
C THR A 207 -11.66 -22.03 49.35
N LEU A 208 -11.24 -22.59 48.21
CA LEU A 208 -9.97 -22.23 47.56
C LEU A 208 -9.90 -20.72 47.29
N ARG A 209 -11.03 -20.13 46.88
CA ARG A 209 -11.21 -18.69 46.72
C ARG A 209 -10.95 -17.97 48.04
N ASP A 210 -11.56 -18.40 49.14
CA ASP A 210 -11.38 -17.75 50.45
C ASP A 210 -9.91 -17.78 50.91
N LYS A 211 -9.17 -18.86 50.64
CA LYS A 211 -7.73 -18.96 50.95
C LYS A 211 -6.84 -18.07 50.08
N VAL A 212 -7.17 -17.92 48.79
CA VAL A 212 -6.38 -17.10 47.85
C VAL A 212 -6.60 -15.60 48.08
N TRP A 213 -7.79 -15.23 48.54
CA TRP A 213 -8.21 -13.84 48.74
C TRP A 213 -8.25 -13.38 50.20
N SER A 214 -8.03 -14.26 51.19
CA SER A 214 -7.79 -13.83 52.58
C SER A 214 -6.40 -13.18 52.69
N LYS A 215 -6.37 -11.87 52.89
CA LYS A 215 -5.16 -11.12 53.24
C LYS A 215 -4.69 -11.44 54.64
#